data_AF-A0A023FV07-F1
#
_entry.id   AF-A0A023FV07-F1
#
_cell.length_a   1.000
_cell.length_b   1.000
_cell.length_c   1.000
_cell.angle_alpha   90.00
_cell.angle_beta   90.00
_cell.angle_gamma   90.00
#
_symmetry.space_group_name_H-M   'P 1'
#
loop_
_entity.id
_entity.type
_entity.pdbx_description
1 polymer ?
#
loop_
_entity_poly.entity_id
_entity_poly.type
_entity_poly.pdbx_seq_one_letter_code
_entity_poly.pdbx_strand_id
1 'polypeptide(L)'
;MKWDAAPAKQATTGRKPLAEPMSIKQVFVMVGLHLCRRVVVVEPRVKVPLYLGVLLFGSVMCDFFPIPRTYLSRKDNVFNAYFVKLAWGWTLATVGLFVAVSSWVYCCGNRALVIRHLSRLAVGTAAWFFTTNSFVAFETYTSRCTIEKHGTRDACLKAGQRWFGFDISGHAFLLIFCNLLIAEEARSFCGWERIGDLLRNEKYDDDSALKELPA
;
A
#
# COMPACT_ATOMS: atom_id res chain seq x y z
N MET A 1 -12.39 -20.92 28.60
CA MET A 1 -11.59 -21.01 29.83
C MET A 1 -11.59 -22.45 30.31
N LYS A 2 -10.46 -23.14 30.15
CA LYS A 2 -10.03 -24.29 30.96
C LYS A 2 -8.54 -24.48 30.65
N TRP A 3 -7.73 -24.01 31.58
CA TRP A 3 -6.29 -24.18 31.62
C TRP A 3 -6.04 -25.35 32.56
N ASP A 4 -5.80 -26.54 32.01
CA ASP A 4 -5.29 -27.64 32.82
C ASP A 4 -3.77 -27.54 32.83
N ALA A 5 -3.25 -27.06 33.96
CA ALA A 5 -1.84 -26.90 34.25
C ALA A 5 -1.18 -28.28 34.41
N ALA A 6 -0.21 -28.59 33.54
CA ALA A 6 0.80 -29.59 33.82
C ALA A 6 2.07 -28.88 34.32
N PRO A 7 2.67 -29.27 35.46
CA PRO A 7 3.90 -28.65 35.93
C PRO A 7 5.04 -29.10 35.02
N ALA A 8 5.52 -28.19 34.17
CA ALA A 8 6.69 -28.44 33.34
C ALA A 8 7.95 -28.41 34.23
N LYS A 9 8.50 -29.61 34.51
CA LYS A 9 9.82 -29.77 35.14
C LYS A 9 10.86 -28.97 34.36
N GLN A 10 11.52 -28.06 35.07
CA GLN A 10 12.67 -27.30 34.64
C GLN A 10 13.83 -28.28 34.37
N ALA A 11 14.19 -28.44 33.10
CA ALA A 11 15.34 -29.24 32.69
C ALA A 11 16.40 -28.32 32.07
N THR A 12 17.60 -28.48 32.58
CA THR A 12 18.85 -27.80 32.23
C THR A 12 19.24 -28.00 30.76
N THR A 13 19.68 -26.91 30.13
CA THR A 13 20.53 -26.82 28.93
C THR A 13 20.23 -27.82 27.81
N GLY A 14 19.20 -27.56 27.02
CA GLY A 14 18.85 -28.35 25.83
C GLY A 14 19.31 -27.69 24.51
N ARG A 15 19.68 -28.53 23.52
CA ARG A 15 19.95 -28.10 22.14
C ARG A 15 18.70 -27.44 21.54
N LYS A 16 18.87 -26.44 20.66
CA LYS A 16 17.77 -25.71 20.00
C LYS A 16 16.77 -26.71 19.38
N PRO A 17 15.45 -26.51 19.56
CA PRO A 17 14.43 -27.42 19.05
C PRO A 17 14.49 -27.45 17.51
N LEU A 18 14.33 -28.63 16.92
CA LEU A 18 14.21 -28.74 15.46
C LEU A 18 12.95 -28.00 15.01
N ALA A 19 13.02 -27.37 13.83
CA ALA A 19 11.85 -26.74 13.24
C ALA A 19 10.74 -27.78 13.02
N GLU A 20 9.50 -27.42 13.36
CA GLU A 20 8.34 -28.28 13.13
C GLU A 20 8.25 -28.68 11.64
N PRO A 21 7.78 -29.90 11.32
CA PRO A 21 7.66 -30.34 9.93
C PRO A 21 6.75 -29.37 9.16
N MET A 22 7.30 -28.74 8.12
CA MET A 22 6.56 -27.75 7.33
C MET A 22 5.39 -28.43 6.61
N SER A 23 4.17 -27.95 6.88
CA SER A 23 2.96 -28.35 6.15
C SER A 23 3.02 -27.83 4.71
N ILE A 24 2.44 -28.59 3.76
CA ILE A 24 2.33 -28.18 2.34
C ILE A 24 1.68 -26.78 2.21
N LYS A 25 0.68 -26.47 3.05
CA LYS A 25 0.04 -25.14 3.08
C LYS A 25 1.00 -24.03 3.49
N GLN A 26 1.88 -24.30 4.45
CA GLN A 26 2.91 -23.35 4.92
C GLN A 26 3.93 -23.05 3.83
N VAL A 27 4.28 -24.05 3.02
CA VAL A 27 5.20 -23.88 1.88
C VAL A 27 4.61 -22.92 0.83
N PHE A 28 3.35 -23.13 0.43
CA PHE A 28 2.70 -22.22 -0.52
C PHE A 28 2.56 -20.79 0.01
N VAL A 29 2.25 -20.62 1.30
CA VAL A 29 2.19 -19.30 1.93
C VAL A 29 3.56 -18.64 1.94
N MET A 30 4.62 -19.35 2.33
CA MET A 30 6.01 -18.86 2.29
C MET A 30 6.43 -18.43 0.89
N VAL A 31 6.13 -19.24 -0.14
CA VAL A 31 6.43 -18.89 -1.54
C VAL A 31 5.66 -17.64 -1.98
N GLY A 32 4.37 -17.56 -1.67
CA GLY A 32 3.54 -16.40 -1.97
C GLY A 32 4.04 -15.12 -1.29
N LEU A 33 4.35 -15.18 0.01
CA LEU A 33 4.92 -14.06 0.76
C LEU A 33 6.28 -13.65 0.21
N HIS A 34 7.12 -14.60 -0.17
CA HIS A 34 8.42 -14.31 -0.78
C HIS A 34 8.26 -13.54 -2.10
N LEU A 35 7.34 -13.96 -2.96
CA LEU A 35 7.04 -13.27 -4.22
C LEU A 35 6.47 -11.87 -3.98
N CYS A 36 5.46 -11.75 -3.12
CA CYS A 36 4.85 -10.46 -2.75
C CYS A 36 5.91 -9.50 -2.21
N ARG A 37 6.77 -9.96 -1.30
CA ARG A 37 7.87 -9.17 -0.74
C ARG A 37 8.84 -8.71 -1.82
N ARG A 38 9.25 -9.61 -2.71
CA ARG A 38 10.18 -9.29 -3.80
C ARG A 38 9.66 -8.16 -4.69
N VAL A 39 8.34 -8.10 -4.92
CA VAL A 39 7.70 -7.05 -5.72
C VAL A 39 7.45 -5.78 -4.90
N VAL A 40 7.00 -5.90 -3.65
CA VAL A 40 6.65 -4.75 -2.80
C VAL A 40 7.90 -3.99 -2.35
N VAL A 41 8.97 -4.69 -1.99
CA VAL A 41 10.18 -4.08 -1.37
C VAL A 41 11.16 -3.50 -2.39
N VAL A 42 10.91 -3.61 -3.70
CA VAL A 42 11.71 -2.92 -4.73
C VAL A 42 11.86 -1.44 -4.37
N GLU A 43 13.09 -0.94 -4.47
CA GLU A 43 13.43 0.43 -4.10
C GLU A 43 12.57 1.46 -4.84
N PRO A 44 12.08 2.52 -4.15
CA PRO A 44 11.26 3.53 -4.79
C PRO A 44 12.05 4.27 -5.88
N ARG A 45 13.38 4.35 -5.72
CA ARG A 45 14.32 4.93 -6.69
C ARG A 45 14.26 4.26 -8.07
N VAL A 46 13.94 2.97 -8.14
CA VAL A 46 13.79 2.23 -9.40
C VAL A 46 12.33 2.21 -9.85
N LYS A 47 11.38 2.09 -8.92
CA LYS A 47 9.94 2.06 -9.22
C LYS A 47 9.43 3.36 -9.83
N VAL A 48 9.81 4.50 -9.28
CA VAL A 48 9.32 5.82 -9.75
C VAL A 48 9.68 6.09 -11.22
N PRO A 49 10.96 6.00 -11.65
CA PRO A 49 11.29 6.23 -13.06
C PRO A 49 10.69 5.14 -13.97
N LEU A 50 10.54 3.90 -13.49
CA LEU A 50 9.86 2.85 -14.25
C LEU A 50 8.37 3.18 -14.47
N TYR A 51 7.64 3.60 -13.44
CA TYR A 51 6.24 4.01 -13.58
C TYR A 51 6.10 5.23 -14.49
N LEU A 52 7.00 6.21 -14.36
CA LEU A 52 6.99 7.39 -15.22
C LEU A 52 7.27 7.00 -16.68
N GLY A 53 8.26 6.14 -16.94
CA GLY A 53 8.59 5.66 -18.28
C GLY A 53 7.43 4.90 -18.92
N VAL A 54 6.79 3.99 -18.16
CA VAL A 54 5.61 3.25 -18.63
C VAL A 54 4.43 4.19 -18.91
N LEU A 55 4.19 5.18 -18.05
CA LEU A 55 3.14 6.17 -18.27
C LEU A 55 3.40 7.02 -19.52
N LEU A 56 4.61 7.57 -19.65
CA LEU A 56 4.97 8.40 -20.81
C LEU A 56 4.86 7.60 -22.11
N PHE A 57 5.41 6.38 -22.13
CA PHE A 57 5.31 5.49 -23.26
C PHE A 57 3.84 5.15 -23.58
N GLY A 58 3.04 4.81 -22.56
CA GLY A 58 1.62 4.51 -22.72
C GLY A 58 0.83 5.69 -23.26
N SER A 59 1.09 6.91 -22.76
CA SER A 59 0.46 8.14 -23.25
C SER A 59 0.76 8.39 -24.72
N VAL A 60 2.04 8.31 -25.10
CA VAL A 60 2.47 8.48 -26.51
C VAL A 60 1.82 7.42 -27.41
N MET A 61 1.81 6.15 -26.98
CA MET A 61 1.16 5.08 -27.74
C MET A 61 -0.35 5.28 -27.90
N CYS A 62 -1.05 5.77 -26.89
CA CYS A 62 -2.49 6.07 -26.98
C CYS A 62 -2.81 7.21 -27.95
N ASP A 63 -1.89 8.16 -28.13
CA ASP A 63 -2.05 9.24 -29.10
C ASP A 63 -1.93 8.73 -30.55
N PHE A 64 -1.05 7.75 -30.80
CA PHE A 64 -0.91 7.13 -32.12
C PHE A 64 -1.97 6.07 -32.44
N PHE A 65 -2.43 5.32 -31.42
CA PHE A 65 -3.38 4.22 -31.59
C PHE A 65 -4.63 4.45 -30.75
N PRO A 66 -5.71 5.02 -31.33
CA PRO A 66 -6.95 5.24 -30.59
C PRO A 66 -7.53 3.90 -30.12
N ILE A 67 -7.68 3.75 -28.81
CA ILE A 67 -8.13 2.50 -28.18
C ILE A 67 -9.56 2.18 -28.64
N PRO A 68 -9.84 0.96 -29.14
CA PRO A 68 -11.19 0.58 -29.52
C PRO A 68 -12.14 0.59 -28.32
N ARG A 69 -13.40 0.95 -28.55
CA ARG A 69 -14.43 1.00 -27.49
C ARG A 69 -14.76 -0.40 -26.98
N THR A 70 -14.01 -0.83 -25.98
CA THR A 70 -14.17 -2.12 -25.28
C THR A 70 -14.75 -1.91 -23.88
N TYR A 71 -15.15 -3.00 -23.22
CA TYR A 71 -15.69 -2.95 -21.85
C TYR A 71 -14.75 -2.24 -20.86
N LEU A 72 -13.44 -2.48 -20.96
CA LEU A 72 -12.42 -1.85 -20.10
C LEU A 72 -12.21 -0.36 -20.40
N SER A 73 -12.52 0.09 -21.61
CA SER A 73 -12.44 1.51 -22.00
C SER A 73 -13.63 2.34 -21.49
N ARG A 74 -14.73 1.70 -21.05
CA ARG A 74 -15.89 2.41 -20.49
C ARG A 74 -15.60 2.90 -19.07
N LYS A 75 -15.89 4.18 -18.83
CA LYS A 75 -15.73 4.84 -17.51
C LYS A 75 -16.62 4.24 -16.42
N ASP A 76 -17.70 3.56 -16.80
CA ASP A 76 -18.68 2.97 -15.89
C ASP A 76 -18.46 1.47 -15.66
N ASN A 77 -17.33 0.94 -16.11
CA ASN A 77 -16.92 -0.43 -15.78
C ASN A 77 -16.81 -0.60 -14.26
N VAL A 78 -17.27 -1.75 -13.75
CA VAL A 78 -17.24 -2.14 -12.33
C VAL A 78 -15.83 -1.99 -11.76
N PHE A 79 -14.79 -2.38 -12.51
CA PHE A 79 -13.40 -2.24 -12.07
C PHE A 79 -13.01 -0.78 -11.84
N ASN A 80 -13.41 0.11 -12.76
CA ASN A 80 -13.12 1.53 -12.62
C ASN A 80 -13.91 2.15 -11.45
N ALA A 81 -15.19 1.81 -11.34
CA ALA A 81 -16.07 2.36 -10.31
C ALA A 81 -15.66 1.95 -8.89
N TYR A 82 -15.36 0.66 -8.67
CA TYR A 82 -15.11 0.13 -7.32
C TYR A 82 -13.64 0.06 -6.94
N PHE A 83 -12.72 -0.15 -7.88
CA PHE A 83 -11.30 -0.28 -7.54
C PHE A 83 -10.53 0.99 -7.82
N VAL A 84 -10.70 1.60 -9.00
CA VAL A 84 -9.89 2.76 -9.38
C VAL A 84 -10.37 4.04 -8.68
N LYS A 85 -11.67 4.35 -8.74
CA LYS A 85 -12.22 5.55 -8.08
C LYS A 85 -12.13 5.49 -6.56
N LEU A 86 -12.30 4.30 -5.97
CA LEU A 86 -12.19 4.08 -4.52
C LEU A 86 -10.81 3.58 -4.11
N ALA A 87 -9.79 3.64 -4.97
CA ALA A 87 -8.46 3.11 -4.70
C ALA A 87 -7.87 3.67 -3.40
N TRP A 88 -8.08 4.97 -3.14
CA TRP A 88 -7.63 5.61 -1.91
C TRP A 88 -8.32 5.03 -0.66
N GLY A 89 -9.64 4.81 -0.72
CA GLY A 89 -10.40 4.22 0.38
C GLY A 89 -9.93 2.81 0.72
N TRP A 90 -9.68 1.98 -0.30
CA TRP A 90 -9.11 0.63 -0.10
C TRP A 90 -7.71 0.68 0.50
N THR A 91 -6.88 1.63 0.04
CA THR A 91 -5.51 1.80 0.53
C THR A 91 -5.52 2.24 2.00
N LEU A 92 -6.35 3.22 2.36
CA LEU A 92 -6.53 3.65 3.75
C LEU A 92 -7.06 2.53 4.64
N ALA A 93 -8.04 1.75 4.17
CA ALA A 93 -8.60 0.66 4.97
C ALA A 93 -7.55 -0.44 5.23
N THR A 94 -6.85 -0.88 4.19
CA THR A 94 -5.88 -1.99 4.28
C THR A 94 -4.58 -1.56 4.98
N VAL A 95 -3.97 -0.48 4.54
CA VAL A 95 -2.73 0.05 5.13
C VAL A 95 -3.00 0.62 6.52
N GLY A 96 -4.15 1.27 6.74
CA GLY A 96 -4.53 1.79 8.05
C GLY A 96 -4.74 0.69 9.07
N LEU A 97 -5.44 -0.39 8.71
CA LEU A 97 -5.58 -1.56 9.57
C LEU A 97 -4.21 -2.18 9.87
N PHE A 98 -3.37 -2.34 8.84
CA PHE A 98 -2.02 -2.86 8.98
C PHE A 98 -1.17 -2.02 9.94
N VAL A 99 -1.12 -0.71 9.76
CA VAL A 99 -0.36 0.21 10.62
C VAL A 99 -0.93 0.24 12.04
N ALA A 100 -2.26 0.17 12.20
CA ALA A 100 -2.89 0.16 13.52
C ALA A 100 -2.53 -1.10 14.31
N VAL A 101 -2.68 -2.29 13.70
CA VAL A 101 -2.36 -3.57 14.34
C VAL A 101 -0.86 -3.66 14.61
N SER A 102 -0.03 -3.29 13.64
CA SER A 102 1.42 -3.34 13.78
C SER A 102 1.91 -2.44 14.91
N SER A 103 1.51 -1.18 14.89
CA SER A 103 1.91 -0.20 15.89
C SER A 103 1.38 -0.57 17.27
N TRP A 104 0.19 -1.16 17.36
CA TRP A 104 -0.35 -1.66 18.63
C TRP A 104 0.56 -2.73 19.25
N VAL A 105 1.03 -3.67 18.45
CA VAL A 105 1.96 -4.73 18.88
C VAL A 105 3.33 -4.15 19.24
N TYR A 106 3.92 -3.30 18.40
CA TYR A 106 5.24 -2.72 18.66
C TYR A 106 5.28 -1.80 19.88
N CYS A 107 4.21 -1.03 20.10
CA CYS A 107 4.19 0.02 21.11
C CYS A 107 3.62 -0.46 22.45
N CYS A 108 3.38 -1.78 22.61
CA CYS A 108 2.78 -2.39 23.80
C CYS A 108 1.51 -1.64 24.27
N GLY A 109 0.66 -1.20 23.34
CA GLY A 109 -0.58 -0.48 23.65
C GLY A 109 -0.44 1.04 23.91
N ASN A 110 0.74 1.64 23.74
CA ASN A 110 0.89 3.10 23.90
C ASN A 110 0.22 3.88 22.76
N ARG A 111 -0.95 4.44 23.05
CA ARG A 111 -1.81 5.15 22.08
C ARG A 111 -1.13 6.35 21.42
N ALA A 112 -0.30 7.10 22.15
CA ALA A 112 0.36 8.28 21.60
C ALA A 112 1.34 7.92 20.47
N LEU A 113 2.05 6.81 20.63
CA LEU A 113 3.00 6.32 19.62
C LEU A 113 2.27 5.74 18.40
N VAL A 114 1.16 5.02 18.62
CA VAL A 114 0.29 4.52 17.53
C VAL A 114 -0.27 5.67 16.68
N ILE A 115 -0.76 6.75 17.32
CA ILE A 115 -1.27 7.94 16.61
C ILE A 115 -0.16 8.59 15.77
N ARG A 116 1.07 8.62 16.27
CA ARG A 116 2.23 9.13 15.51
C ARG A 116 2.52 8.29 14.27
N HIS A 117 2.33 6.97 14.31
CA HIS A 117 2.48 6.15 13.11
C HIS A 117 1.32 6.35 12.12
N LEU A 118 0.09 6.52 12.62
CA LEU A 118 -1.07 6.85 11.79
C LEU A 118 -1.00 8.25 11.15
N SER A 119 -0.28 9.20 11.74
CA SER A 119 -0.12 10.54 11.15
C SER A 119 0.58 10.49 9.78
N ARG A 120 1.35 9.44 9.49
CA ARG A 120 1.93 9.21 8.16
C ARG A 120 0.87 9.01 7.08
N LEU A 121 -0.22 8.31 7.39
CA LEU A 121 -1.38 8.17 6.48
C LEU A 121 -2.11 9.50 6.31
N ALA A 122 -2.16 10.33 7.36
CA ALA A 122 -2.72 11.68 7.25
C ALA A 122 -1.89 12.56 6.31
N VAL A 123 -0.56 12.50 6.41
CA VAL A 123 0.36 13.17 5.47
C VAL A 123 0.15 12.66 4.04
N GLY A 124 0.02 11.34 3.85
CA GLY A 124 -0.30 10.76 2.54
C GLY A 124 -1.64 11.26 1.98
N THR A 125 -2.66 11.38 2.82
CA THR A 125 -3.98 11.92 2.45
C THR A 125 -3.88 13.38 2.04
N ALA A 126 -3.15 14.19 2.79
CA ALA A 126 -2.91 15.58 2.47
C ALA A 126 -2.17 15.72 1.13
N ALA A 127 -1.09 14.96 0.93
CA ALA A 127 -0.32 14.97 -0.32
C ALA A 127 -1.18 14.61 -1.54
N TRP A 128 -2.01 13.56 -1.43
CA TRP A 128 -2.98 13.19 -2.46
C TRP A 128 -3.98 14.32 -2.73
N PHE A 129 -4.58 14.89 -1.69
CA PHE A 129 -5.55 15.97 -1.81
C PHE A 129 -4.94 17.19 -2.49
N PHE A 130 -3.78 17.67 -2.04
CA PHE A 130 -3.11 18.81 -2.64
C PHE A 130 -2.74 18.54 -4.11
N THR A 131 -2.15 17.38 -4.41
CA THR A 131 -1.71 17.07 -5.77
C THR A 131 -2.87 16.97 -6.75
N THR A 132 -3.98 16.33 -6.35
CA THR A 132 -5.18 16.23 -7.21
C THR A 132 -5.87 17.58 -7.42
N ASN A 133 -5.94 18.42 -6.39
CA ASN A 133 -6.43 19.80 -6.55
C ASN A 133 -5.52 20.62 -7.47
N SER A 134 -4.20 20.45 -7.38
CA SER A 134 -3.26 21.10 -8.30
C SER A 134 -3.47 20.67 -9.75
N PHE A 135 -3.83 19.41 -10.02
CA PHE A 135 -4.15 18.96 -11.37
C PHE A 135 -5.41 19.64 -11.91
N VAL A 136 -6.47 19.75 -11.10
CA VAL A 136 -7.70 20.47 -11.49
C VAL A 136 -7.42 21.96 -11.72
N ALA A 137 -6.60 22.58 -10.87
CA ALA A 137 -6.18 23.97 -11.04
C ALA A 137 -5.37 24.16 -12.34
N PHE A 138 -4.45 23.23 -12.64
CA PHE A 138 -3.64 23.27 -13.85
C PHE A 138 -4.49 23.09 -15.12
N GLU A 139 -5.45 22.15 -15.10
CA GLU A 139 -6.41 21.98 -16.20
C GLU A 139 -7.19 23.28 -16.39
N THR A 140 -7.72 23.87 -15.33
CA THR A 140 -8.49 25.12 -15.39
C THR A 140 -7.67 26.30 -15.95
N TYR A 141 -6.38 26.36 -15.63
CA TYR A 141 -5.49 27.44 -16.11
C TYR A 141 -5.08 27.27 -17.59
N THR A 142 -4.80 26.04 -18.01
CA THR A 142 -4.32 25.76 -19.38
C THR A 142 -5.44 25.53 -20.39
N SER A 143 -6.65 25.25 -19.92
CA SER A 143 -7.78 24.94 -20.77
C SER A 143 -8.48 26.17 -21.33
N ARG A 144 -9.04 26.00 -22.53
CA ARG A 144 -9.87 26.99 -23.21
C ARG A 144 -11.02 26.29 -23.94
N CYS A 145 -12.17 26.95 -23.95
CA CYS A 145 -13.26 26.58 -24.85
C CYS A 145 -13.03 27.20 -26.22
N THR A 146 -13.50 26.54 -27.28
CA THR A 146 -13.49 27.10 -28.66
C THR A 146 -14.17 28.48 -28.72
N ILE A 147 -15.18 28.70 -27.86
CA ILE A 147 -15.87 29.98 -27.71
C ILE A 147 -15.71 30.45 -26.25
N GLU A 148 -15.10 31.62 -26.04
CA GLU A 148 -14.77 32.19 -24.72
C GLU A 148 -15.99 32.54 -23.84
N LYS A 149 -17.22 32.36 -24.33
CA LYS A 149 -18.45 32.60 -23.56
C LYS A 149 -18.64 31.64 -22.38
N HIS A 150 -17.93 30.51 -22.34
CA HIS A 150 -18.09 29.48 -21.33
C HIS A 150 -16.77 29.20 -20.61
N GLY A 151 -16.68 29.61 -19.35
CA GLY A 151 -15.48 29.44 -18.52
C GLY A 151 -15.31 28.04 -17.90
N THR A 152 -16.31 27.15 -18.02
CA THR A 152 -16.25 25.79 -17.46
C THR A 152 -16.37 24.71 -18.54
N ARG A 153 -15.69 23.59 -18.32
CA ARG A 153 -15.69 22.43 -19.22
C ARG A 153 -17.10 21.95 -19.54
N ASP A 154 -17.94 21.78 -18.52
CA ASP A 154 -19.31 21.29 -18.69
C ASP A 154 -20.19 22.26 -19.48
N ALA A 155 -20.03 23.58 -19.27
CA ALA A 155 -20.77 24.57 -20.04
C ALA A 155 -20.34 24.60 -21.52
N CYS A 156 -19.03 24.48 -21.79
CA CYS A 156 -18.49 24.41 -23.14
C CYS A 156 -19.00 23.17 -23.90
N LEU A 157 -18.96 22.00 -23.25
CA LEU A 157 -19.40 20.73 -23.84
C LEU A 157 -20.92 20.70 -24.04
N LYS A 158 -21.71 21.26 -23.10
CA LYS A 158 -23.18 21.40 -23.25
C LYS A 158 -23.55 22.32 -24.42
N ALA A 159 -22.74 23.34 -24.70
CA ALA A 159 -22.90 24.22 -25.85
C ALA A 159 -22.47 23.58 -27.19
N GLY A 160 -22.10 22.29 -27.19
CA GLY A 160 -21.65 21.56 -28.37
C GLY A 160 -20.25 21.99 -28.87
N GLN A 161 -19.51 22.74 -28.06
CA GLN A 161 -18.19 23.26 -28.41
C GLN A 161 -17.08 22.28 -28.00
N ARG A 162 -15.92 22.40 -28.65
CA ARG A 162 -14.73 21.61 -28.28
C ARG A 162 -13.96 22.30 -27.16
N TRP A 163 -13.51 21.49 -26.20
CA TRP A 163 -12.68 21.89 -25.08
C TRP A 163 -11.24 21.47 -25.36
N PHE A 164 -10.32 22.43 -25.34
CA PHE A 164 -8.89 22.18 -25.50
C PHE A 164 -8.21 22.42 -24.16
N GLY A 165 -7.50 21.44 -23.64
CA GLY A 165 -6.82 21.55 -22.35
C GLY A 165 -5.95 20.34 -22.09
N PHE A 166 -4.94 20.51 -21.25
CA PHE A 166 -4.09 19.41 -20.82
C PHE A 166 -4.69 18.76 -19.57
N ASP A 167 -5.23 17.55 -19.72
CA ASP A 167 -5.84 16.77 -18.63
C ASP A 167 -4.79 15.80 -18.05
N ILE A 168 -4.34 16.07 -16.83
CA ILE A 168 -3.41 15.20 -16.10
C ILE A 168 -4.20 14.03 -15.52
N SER A 169 -3.81 12.80 -15.84
CA SER A 169 -4.51 11.59 -15.38
C SER A 169 -4.43 11.38 -13.86
N GLY A 170 -5.42 11.91 -13.14
CA GLY A 170 -5.53 11.77 -11.69
C GLY A 170 -5.68 10.32 -11.21
N HIS A 171 -6.34 9.46 -11.98
CA HIS A 171 -6.49 8.03 -11.64
C HIS A 171 -5.15 7.27 -11.76
N ALA A 172 -4.37 7.57 -12.80
CA ALA A 172 -3.04 6.96 -12.96
C ALA A 172 -2.12 7.38 -11.81
N PHE A 173 -2.11 8.69 -11.49
CA PHE A 173 -1.40 9.20 -10.32
C PHE A 173 -1.85 8.51 -9.03
N LEU A 174 -3.16 8.42 -8.77
CA LEU A 174 -3.68 7.81 -7.56
C LEU A 174 -3.23 6.35 -7.40
N LEU A 175 -3.29 5.55 -8.47
CA LEU A 175 -2.87 4.14 -8.40
C LEU A 175 -1.37 4.00 -8.11
N ILE A 176 -0.53 4.82 -8.75
CA ILE A 176 0.92 4.83 -8.49
C ILE A 176 1.20 5.31 -7.06
N PHE A 177 0.53 6.36 -6.62
CA PHE A 177 0.66 6.91 -5.29
C PHE A 177 0.29 5.88 -4.21
N CYS A 178 -0.84 5.18 -4.37
CA CYS A 178 -1.23 4.09 -3.49
C CYS A 178 -0.18 2.97 -3.47
N ASN A 179 0.36 2.57 -4.63
CA ASN A 179 1.38 1.54 -4.70
C ASN A 179 2.67 1.93 -3.96
N LEU A 180 3.13 3.17 -4.16
CA LEU A 180 4.32 3.69 -3.49
C LEU A 180 4.11 3.81 -1.98
N LEU A 181 2.93 4.27 -1.54
CA LEU A 181 2.58 4.33 -0.11
C LEU A 181 2.59 2.94 0.53
N ILE A 182 1.96 1.95 -0.13
CA ILE A 182 1.98 0.55 0.33
C ILE A 182 3.41 0.03 0.43
N ALA A 183 4.24 0.29 -0.58
CA ALA A 183 5.64 -0.13 -0.58
C ALA A 183 6.44 0.49 0.58
N GLU A 184 6.21 1.76 0.89
CA GLU A 184 6.88 2.46 1.98
C GLU A 184 6.45 1.94 3.35
N GLU A 185 5.15 1.73 3.58
CA GLU A 185 4.66 1.19 4.85
C GLU A 185 5.07 -0.27 5.04
N ALA A 186 5.09 -1.06 3.96
CA ALA A 186 5.50 -2.47 4.02
C ALA A 186 6.99 -2.67 4.34
N ARG A 187 7.86 -1.67 4.07
CA ARG A 187 9.29 -1.74 4.44
C ARG A 187 9.49 -1.92 5.95
N SER A 188 8.60 -1.38 6.77
CA SER A 188 8.68 -1.51 8.23
C SER A 188 8.65 -2.96 8.73
N PHE A 189 8.16 -3.89 7.91
CA PHE A 189 8.07 -5.32 8.23
C PHE A 189 9.19 -6.16 7.61
N CYS A 190 10.18 -5.54 6.94
CA CYS A 190 11.35 -6.28 6.49
C CYS A 190 12.13 -6.84 7.69
N GLY A 191 12.16 -8.17 7.82
CA GLY A 191 12.87 -8.88 8.89
C GLY A 191 11.98 -9.54 9.94
N TRP A 192 10.65 -9.33 9.89
CA TRP A 192 9.70 -9.94 10.82
C TRP A 192 9.62 -11.47 10.77
N GLU A 193 9.99 -12.08 9.64
CA GLU A 193 10.06 -13.55 9.50
C GLU A 193 10.99 -14.19 10.53
N ARG A 194 12.05 -13.48 10.92
CA ARG A 194 13.05 -13.98 11.88
C ARG A 194 12.55 -13.89 13.32
N ILE A 195 11.49 -13.13 13.60
CA ILE A 195 10.94 -12.99 14.96
C ILE A 195 10.40 -14.32 15.47
N GLY A 196 9.78 -15.12 14.61
CA GLY A 196 9.32 -16.46 14.99
C GLY A 196 10.48 -17.37 15.40
N ASP A 197 11.59 -17.33 14.64
CA ASP A 197 12.80 -18.06 14.99
C ASP A 197 13.48 -17.52 16.25
N LEU A 198 13.46 -16.19 16.47
CA LEU A 198 14.00 -15.56 17.67
C LEU A 198 13.19 -15.95 18.91
N LEU A 199 11.86 -15.83 18.88
CA LEU A 199 10.96 -16.26 19.97
C LEU A 199 11.10 -17.76 20.28
N ARG A 200 11.24 -18.61 19.25
CA ARG A 200 11.45 -20.06 19.45
C ARG A 200 12.79 -20.35 20.15
N ASN A 201 13.82 -19.57 19.85
CA ASN A 201 15.17 -19.78 20.35
C ASN A 201 15.47 -18.99 21.63
N GLU A 202 14.68 -17.97 21.98
CA GLU A 202 14.88 -17.06 23.13
C GLU A 202 14.96 -17.81 24.47
N LYS A 203 14.22 -18.91 24.60
CA LYS A 203 14.26 -19.78 25.80
C LYS A 203 15.57 -20.55 25.95
N TYR A 204 16.34 -20.67 24.87
CA TYR A 204 17.60 -21.42 24.80
C TYR A 204 18.83 -20.52 24.68
N ASP A 205 18.65 -19.19 24.58
CA ASP A 205 19.75 -18.23 24.61
C ASP A 205 20.17 -17.94 26.07
N ASP A 206 21.48 -17.89 26.31
CA ASP A 206 22.04 -17.78 27.66
C ASP A 206 21.84 -16.39 28.29
N ASP A 207 21.73 -15.34 27.48
CA ASP A 207 21.50 -13.94 27.88
C ASP A 207 20.00 -13.57 28.03
N SER A 208 19.10 -14.54 28.06
CA SER A 208 17.65 -14.30 28.05
C SER A 208 17.13 -13.75 29.38
N ALA A 209 16.54 -12.55 29.36
CA ALA A 209 15.97 -11.88 30.54
C ALA A 209 14.79 -12.63 31.20
N LEU A 210 14.16 -13.58 30.49
CA LEU A 210 13.06 -14.41 31.00
C LEU A 210 13.55 -15.56 31.90
N LYS A 211 14.85 -15.84 31.95
CA LYS A 211 15.45 -16.89 32.79
C LYS A 211 15.35 -16.55 34.29
N GLU A 212 15.21 -15.26 34.61
CA GLU A 212 15.12 -14.75 35.98
C GLU A 212 13.68 -14.62 36.52
N LEU A 213 12.65 -14.84 35.70
CA LEU A 213 11.27 -14.80 36.18
C LEU A 213 10.90 -16.14 36.85
N PRO A 214 10.43 -16.12 38.12
CA PRO A 214 9.90 -17.33 38.75
C PRO A 214 8.65 -17.81 38.01
N ALA A 215 8.58 -19.13 37.81
CA ALA A 215 7.52 -19.83 37.08
C ALA A 215 6.13 -19.69 37.70
#